data_AF-A0A8T0HGR8-F1
#
_entry.id   AF-A0A8T0HGR8-F1
#
_cell.length_a   1.000
_cell.length_b   1.000
_cell.length_c   1.000
_cell.angle_alpha   90.00
_cell.angle_beta   90.00
_cell.angle_gamma   90.00
#
_symmetry.space_group_name_H-M   'P 1'
#
loop_
_entity.id
_entity.type
_entity.pdbx_description
1 polymer ?
#
loop_
_entity_poly.entity_id
_entity_poly.type
_entity_poly.pdbx_seq_one_letter_code
_entity_poly.pdbx_strand_id
1 'polypeptide(L)'
;MDIAVLIRGSKRMCAPTQADAENSTSPSIHPGPAFAMENPDMNGSLWSRLPEDLVERVLAWLPAASLLRLRTVCRKWSELIATKCFLEVCSQVATYEPYFVKISNCEHSRSLLSFDPSIHKWHNVPISYLPAEVGFPVSSAGGLICFINKLQAHMGDECGVLFVSNPLTKTWKELPRFLCKQRPVLVSMIMWKRPSHYKVIVAGVLSTEIFDSVQGVWRNTGCLPRGEEVSRNVAYCNGSLYCLTPRWYNCVLLAFSIQDEVWSKVKTGRLPGYCQFRNLVTCKGHIVIVGKSVRHQVLSVCVWLLEWKTMKWREAGRMPQRMSDHFLGRPSESFYCCSHGDLIFLTRDKCDMGLLFDLGQNMWRWVVGCPNLDGFSFEPRLDSQV
;
A
#
# COMPACT_ATOMS: atom_id res chain seq x y z
N MET A 1 28.51 -20.60 -4.03
CA MET A 1 27.81 -19.76 -5.03
C MET A 1 27.76 -18.35 -4.45
N ASP A 2 28.32 -17.38 -5.16
CA ASP A 2 28.86 -16.14 -4.57
C ASP A 2 27.79 -15.05 -4.37
N ILE A 3 27.76 -14.43 -3.18
CA ILE A 3 26.85 -13.32 -2.83
C ILE A 3 27.05 -12.12 -3.77
N ALA A 4 28.26 -11.98 -4.34
CA ALA A 4 28.59 -10.96 -5.32
C ALA A 4 27.70 -10.98 -6.58
N VAL A 5 27.21 -12.16 -7.00
CA VAL A 5 26.32 -12.29 -8.17
C VAL A 5 24.94 -11.68 -7.89
N LEU A 6 24.48 -11.73 -6.64
CA LEU A 6 23.18 -11.21 -6.22
C LEU A 6 23.16 -9.67 -6.16
N ILE A 7 24.25 -9.05 -5.73
CA ILE A 7 24.39 -7.58 -5.67
C ILE A 7 24.46 -6.97 -7.08
N ARG A 8 25.10 -7.66 -8.03
CA ARG A 8 25.18 -7.22 -9.45
C ARG A 8 23.80 -7.14 -10.14
N GLY A 9 22.82 -7.93 -9.69
CA GLY A 9 21.45 -7.91 -10.24
C GLY A 9 20.63 -6.67 -9.88
N SER A 10 21.07 -5.86 -8.91
CA SER A 10 20.31 -4.69 -8.40
C SER A 10 20.77 -3.34 -8.98
N LYS A 11 21.80 -3.31 -9.84
CA LYS A 11 22.43 -2.07 -10.33
C LYS A 11 22.33 -1.83 -11.85
N ARG A 12 21.50 -2.55 -12.60
CA ARG A 12 21.27 -2.20 -14.03
C ARG A 12 20.15 -1.17 -14.16
N MET A 13 20.50 0.11 -14.03
CA MET A 13 19.71 1.25 -14.50
C MET A 13 20.42 1.90 -15.70
N CYS A 14 19.67 1.96 -16.79
CA CYS A 14 19.68 2.92 -17.90
C CYS A 14 21.03 3.49 -18.39
N ALA A 15 21.48 3.01 -19.55
CA ALA A 15 22.25 3.82 -20.49
C ALA A 15 21.27 4.54 -21.44
N PRO A 16 21.43 5.84 -21.73
CA PRO A 16 20.61 6.53 -22.71
C PRO A 16 21.10 6.22 -24.13
N THR A 17 20.17 5.90 -25.02
CA THR A 17 20.34 5.89 -26.48
C THR A 17 20.34 7.32 -27.00
N GLN A 18 21.39 7.74 -27.69
CA GLN A 18 21.38 8.92 -28.56
C GLN A 18 21.85 8.51 -29.96
N ALA A 19 20.96 8.71 -30.93
CA ALA A 19 21.31 8.94 -32.32
C ALA A 19 21.16 10.45 -32.55
N ASP A 20 22.19 11.08 -33.11
CA ASP A 20 22.12 11.95 -34.29
C ASP A 20 23.49 12.60 -34.51
N ALA A 21 23.96 12.50 -35.74
CA ALA A 21 25.25 12.96 -36.20
C ALA A 21 25.12 14.37 -36.77
N GLU A 22 26.06 15.28 -36.43
CA GLU A 22 26.44 16.38 -37.31
C GLU A 22 27.82 16.95 -36.97
N ASN A 23 28.55 17.30 -38.03
CA ASN A 23 29.97 17.67 -38.13
C ASN A 23 30.38 18.92 -37.33
N SER A 24 31.58 18.88 -36.73
CA SER A 24 32.58 19.97 -36.85
C SER A 24 33.95 19.56 -36.31
N THR A 25 35.00 20.10 -36.92
CA THR A 25 36.41 19.68 -36.87
C THR A 25 37.29 20.43 -35.85
N SER A 26 38.13 19.66 -35.14
CA SER A 26 39.47 19.96 -34.54
C SER A 26 39.59 20.83 -33.26
N PRO A 27 40.68 20.73 -32.45
CA PRO A 27 41.85 19.85 -32.51
C PRO A 27 42.15 19.02 -31.23
N SER A 28 43.13 18.13 -31.39
CA SER A 28 43.72 17.15 -30.46
C SER A 28 44.02 17.62 -29.04
N ILE A 29 43.46 16.90 -28.05
CA ILE A 29 43.94 16.84 -26.67
C ILE A 29 44.29 15.38 -26.38
N HIS A 30 45.52 15.15 -25.91
CA HIS A 30 46.05 13.84 -25.52
C HIS A 30 45.07 13.09 -24.60
N PRO A 31 44.82 11.78 -24.80
CA PRO A 31 44.08 11.01 -23.83
C PRO A 31 44.98 10.80 -22.61
N GLY A 32 44.66 11.49 -21.52
CA GLY A 32 45.14 11.13 -20.18
C GLY A 32 44.75 9.70 -19.85
N PRO A 33 45.47 9.01 -18.94
CA PRO A 33 45.25 7.60 -18.68
C PRO A 33 43.79 7.40 -18.28
N ALA A 34 43.11 6.55 -19.04
CA ALA A 34 41.79 6.08 -18.67
C ALA A 34 41.91 5.46 -17.29
N PHE A 35 41.32 6.12 -16.28
CA PHE A 35 40.95 5.44 -15.05
C PHE A 35 39.92 4.38 -15.44
N ALA A 36 40.43 3.21 -15.84
CA ALA A 36 39.67 1.99 -15.73
C ALA A 36 39.23 1.93 -14.27
N MET A 37 37.94 2.15 -14.02
CA MET A 37 37.34 1.71 -12.78
C MET A 37 37.55 0.19 -12.77
N GLU A 38 38.60 -0.24 -12.09
CA GLU A 38 38.77 -1.62 -11.69
C GLU A 38 37.46 -2.04 -11.05
N ASN A 39 36.78 -2.99 -11.70
CA ASN A 39 35.71 -3.74 -11.09
C ASN A 39 36.31 -4.27 -9.78
N PRO A 40 35.81 -3.91 -8.59
CA PRO A 40 36.33 -4.48 -7.37
C PRO A 40 36.05 -5.97 -7.47
N ASP A 41 37.10 -6.73 -7.67
CA ASP A 41 37.05 -8.17 -7.74
C ASP A 41 36.55 -8.62 -6.38
N MET A 42 35.26 -8.95 -6.32
CA MET A 42 34.62 -9.41 -5.10
C MET A 42 35.27 -10.74 -4.77
N ASN A 43 36.20 -10.72 -3.82
CA ASN A 43 37.05 -11.84 -3.48
C ASN A 43 36.19 -13.03 -3.00
N GLY A 44 35.92 -14.00 -3.87
CA GLY A 44 35.00 -15.11 -3.59
C GLY A 44 35.42 -15.95 -2.37
N SER A 45 36.71 -15.96 -2.01
CA SER A 45 37.21 -16.61 -0.80
C SER A 45 36.84 -15.88 0.50
N LEU A 46 36.58 -14.57 0.44
CA LEU A 46 36.14 -13.78 1.59
C LEU A 46 34.65 -14.06 1.87
N TRP A 47 33.82 -14.07 0.83
CA TRP A 47 32.38 -14.34 0.94
C TRP A 47 32.06 -15.78 1.33
N SER A 48 32.87 -16.75 0.92
CA SER A 48 32.72 -18.15 1.35
C SER A 48 33.02 -18.39 2.84
N ARG A 49 33.65 -17.41 3.52
CA ARG A 49 33.98 -17.47 4.95
C ARG A 49 33.00 -16.69 5.83
N LEU A 50 31.98 -16.08 5.26
CA LEU A 50 30.99 -15.33 6.03
C LEU A 50 30.20 -16.30 6.94
N PRO A 51 30.11 -16.04 8.25
CA PRO A 51 29.23 -16.78 9.16
C PRO A 51 27.77 -16.81 8.65
N GLU A 52 27.08 -17.94 8.84
CA GLU A 52 25.71 -18.14 8.31
C GLU A 52 24.71 -17.14 8.90
N ASP A 53 24.87 -16.75 10.16
CA ASP A 53 24.04 -15.74 10.83
C ASP A 53 24.17 -14.34 10.18
N LEU A 54 25.36 -13.96 9.73
CA LEU A 54 25.57 -12.72 9.00
C LEU A 54 24.94 -12.78 7.61
N VAL A 55 25.03 -13.93 6.93
CA VAL A 55 24.36 -14.15 5.64
C VAL A 55 22.85 -13.99 5.81
N GLU A 56 22.25 -14.63 6.81
CA GLU A 56 20.82 -14.54 7.10
C GLU A 56 20.39 -13.10 7.38
N ARG A 57 21.15 -12.38 8.20
CA ARG A 57 20.89 -10.96 8.46
C ARG A 57 20.92 -10.17 7.17
N VAL A 58 21.97 -10.28 6.36
CA VAL A 58 22.07 -9.55 5.08
C VAL A 58 20.88 -9.86 4.17
N LEU A 59 20.49 -11.14 4.06
CA LEU A 59 19.35 -11.53 3.25
C LEU A 59 18.02 -10.96 3.79
N ALA A 60 17.85 -10.87 5.10
CA ALA A 60 16.64 -10.31 5.71
C ALA A 60 16.40 -8.82 5.37
N TRP A 61 17.43 -8.07 4.94
CA TRP A 61 17.29 -6.70 4.44
C TRP A 61 16.89 -6.62 2.97
N LEU A 62 16.84 -7.75 2.24
CA LEU A 62 16.45 -7.74 0.84
C LEU A 62 14.92 -7.57 0.68
N PRO A 63 14.46 -6.84 -0.35
CA PRO A 63 13.04 -6.79 -0.69
C PRO A 63 12.47 -8.21 -0.90
N ALA A 64 11.20 -8.40 -0.54
CA ALA A 64 10.55 -9.71 -0.63
C ALA A 64 10.62 -10.32 -2.04
N ALA A 65 10.53 -9.51 -3.10
CA ALA A 65 10.69 -9.98 -4.48
C ALA A 65 12.09 -10.55 -4.77
N SER A 66 13.14 -10.03 -4.13
CA SER A 66 14.51 -10.56 -4.23
C SER A 66 14.65 -11.88 -3.47
N LEU A 67 14.04 -11.99 -2.28
CA LEU A 67 13.98 -13.24 -1.52
C LEU A 67 13.24 -14.34 -2.29
N LEU A 68 12.10 -14.03 -2.92
CA LEU A 68 11.39 -15.00 -3.75
C LEU A 68 12.22 -15.47 -4.95
N ARG A 69 12.99 -14.59 -5.58
CA ARG A 69 13.94 -14.96 -6.65
C ARG A 69 15.06 -15.86 -6.12
N LEU A 70 15.58 -15.60 -4.92
CA LEU A 70 16.62 -16.41 -4.29
C LEU A 70 16.22 -17.88 -4.10
N ARG A 71 14.94 -18.14 -3.80
CA ARG A 71 14.42 -19.51 -3.70
C ARG A 71 14.61 -20.33 -4.99
N THR A 72 14.68 -19.67 -6.14
CA THR A 72 14.84 -20.35 -7.44
C THR A 72 16.30 -20.68 -7.78
N VAL A 73 17.27 -20.17 -7.01
CA VAL A 73 18.71 -20.31 -7.30
C VAL A 73 19.23 -21.67 -6.89
N CYS A 74 18.95 -22.12 -5.67
CA CYS A 74 19.33 -23.46 -5.20
C CYS A 74 18.45 -23.93 -4.03
N ARG A 75 18.52 -25.24 -3.73
CA ARG A 75 17.75 -25.87 -2.64
C ARG A 75 18.08 -25.26 -1.27
N LYS A 76 19.36 -24.98 -0.98
CA LYS A 76 19.78 -24.36 0.29
C LYS A 76 19.05 -23.02 0.54
N TRP A 77 18.99 -22.14 -0.45
CA TRP A 77 18.29 -20.86 -0.32
C TRP A 77 16.77 -21.02 -0.22
N SER A 78 16.20 -21.95 -1.01
CA SER A 78 14.77 -22.24 -0.93
C SER A 78 14.35 -22.73 0.46
N GLU A 79 15.16 -23.60 1.07
CA GLU A 79 14.91 -24.13 2.42
C GLU A 79 15.13 -23.05 3.47
N LEU A 80 16.24 -22.30 3.40
CA LEU A 80 16.57 -21.22 4.35
C LEU A 80 15.43 -20.21 4.47
N ILE A 81 14.93 -19.71 3.34
CA ILE A 81 13.90 -18.65 3.30
C ILE A 81 12.56 -19.12 3.88
N ALA A 82 12.33 -20.44 3.95
CA ALA A 82 11.15 -21.03 4.58
C ALA A 82 11.32 -21.37 6.07
N THR A 83 12.54 -21.27 6.62
CA THR A 83 12.79 -21.62 8.03
C THR A 83 12.21 -20.58 8.99
N LYS A 84 11.74 -21.05 10.16
CA LYS A 84 11.22 -20.16 11.22
C LYS A 84 12.27 -19.15 11.71
N CYS A 85 13.51 -19.59 11.89
CA CYS A 85 14.60 -18.72 12.35
C CYS A 85 14.85 -17.56 11.38
N PHE A 86 14.93 -17.84 10.07
CA PHE A 86 15.09 -16.78 9.08
C PHE A 86 13.89 -15.82 9.05
N LEU A 87 12.67 -16.33 9.17
CA LEU A 87 11.46 -15.49 9.24
C LEU A 87 11.44 -14.61 10.51
N GLU A 88 11.93 -15.12 11.63
CA GLU A 88 12.12 -14.32 12.85
C GLU A 88 13.12 -13.18 12.62
N VAL A 89 14.22 -13.43 11.91
CA VAL A 89 15.18 -12.37 11.51
C VAL A 89 14.50 -11.35 10.58
N CYS A 90 13.74 -11.80 9.57
CA CYS A 90 12.96 -10.92 8.69
C CYS A 90 11.95 -10.05 9.46
N SER A 91 11.35 -10.59 10.53
CA SER A 91 10.39 -9.86 11.36
C SER A 91 11.01 -8.67 12.09
N GLN A 92 12.32 -8.73 12.37
CA GLN A 92 13.08 -7.73 13.12
C GLN A 92 13.56 -6.57 12.24
N VAL A 93 13.63 -6.77 10.93
CA VAL A 93 14.13 -5.79 9.96
C VAL A 93 12.98 -4.90 9.48
N ALA A 94 13.27 -3.61 9.26
CA ALA A 94 12.35 -2.70 8.61
C ALA A 94 12.20 -3.08 7.13
N THR A 95 10.97 -3.08 6.64
CA THR A 95 10.69 -3.31 5.22
C THR A 95 11.14 -2.11 4.41
N TYR A 96 11.85 -2.39 3.32
CA TYR A 96 12.09 -1.40 2.27
C TYR A 96 10.88 -1.34 1.36
N GLU A 97 10.29 -0.16 1.34
CA GLU A 97 9.42 0.37 0.29
C GLU A 97 8.12 -0.42 0.02
N PRO A 98 6.96 0.21 0.19
CA PRO A 98 5.68 -0.42 -0.12
C PRO A 98 5.48 -0.62 -1.61
N TYR A 99 4.62 -1.59 -1.92
CA TYR A 99 4.01 -1.71 -3.22
C TYR A 99 2.62 -1.09 -3.12
N PHE A 100 2.20 -0.35 -4.14
CA PHE A 100 0.82 0.09 -4.25
C PHE A 100 0.02 -1.03 -4.89
N VAL A 101 -0.73 -1.79 -4.08
CA VAL A 101 -1.62 -2.82 -4.62
C VAL A 101 -2.88 -2.15 -5.12
N LYS A 102 -3.07 -2.27 -6.42
CA LYS A 102 -4.31 -1.92 -7.07
C LYS A 102 -5.19 -3.15 -7.15
N ILE A 103 -6.43 -3.00 -6.70
CA ILE A 103 -7.41 -4.06 -6.79
C ILE A 103 -7.82 -4.13 -8.25
N SER A 104 -7.52 -5.21 -8.95
CA SER A 104 -8.05 -5.46 -10.29
C SER A 104 -9.40 -6.17 -10.20
N ASN A 105 -10.44 -5.55 -10.76
CA ASN A 105 -11.76 -6.07 -11.02
C ASN A 105 -11.65 -6.95 -12.25
N CYS A 106 -10.93 -8.05 -12.09
CA CYS A 106 -10.91 -9.11 -13.06
C CYS A 106 -11.28 -10.36 -12.28
N GLU A 107 -12.56 -10.47 -11.93
CA GLU A 107 -13.17 -11.64 -11.26
C GLU A 107 -12.76 -12.97 -11.92
N HIS A 108 -12.46 -12.92 -13.23
CA HIS A 108 -12.01 -14.04 -14.04
C HIS A 108 -10.50 -14.33 -14.00
N SER A 109 -9.64 -13.32 -13.78
CA SER A 109 -8.18 -13.48 -13.91
C SER A 109 -7.50 -14.12 -12.68
N ARG A 110 -8.18 -14.10 -11.53
CA ARG A 110 -7.64 -14.51 -10.22
C ARG A 110 -6.21 -13.99 -9.98
N SER A 111 -6.01 -12.70 -10.25
CA SER A 111 -4.76 -11.97 -10.04
C SER A 111 -5.03 -10.53 -9.58
N LEU A 112 -4.13 -10.00 -8.76
CA LEU A 112 -4.06 -8.59 -8.37
C LEU A 112 -2.91 -7.90 -9.12
N LEU A 113 -3.00 -6.58 -9.29
CA LEU A 113 -1.94 -5.77 -9.88
C LEU A 113 -1.28 -4.91 -8.80
N SER A 114 0.04 -5.00 -8.66
CA SER A 114 0.80 -4.17 -7.73
C SER A 114 1.78 -3.27 -8.48
N PHE A 115 1.80 -1.99 -8.14
CA PHE A 115 2.76 -1.03 -8.66
C PHE A 115 3.93 -0.89 -7.69
N ASP A 116 5.14 -1.11 -8.20
CA ASP A 116 6.39 -0.87 -7.50
C ASP A 116 6.89 0.56 -7.83
N PRO A 117 6.84 1.51 -6.87
CA PRO A 117 7.28 2.87 -7.11
C PRO A 117 8.81 2.99 -7.25
N SER A 118 9.59 2.02 -6.80
CA SER A 118 11.06 2.07 -6.85
C SER A 118 11.58 1.90 -8.28
N ILE A 119 11.00 0.95 -9.02
CA ILE A 119 11.36 0.62 -10.40
C ILE A 119 10.29 1.03 -11.42
N HIS A 120 9.23 1.73 -10.97
CA HIS A 120 8.14 2.23 -11.79
C HIS A 120 7.48 1.15 -12.65
N LYS A 121 7.19 -0.01 -12.03
CA LYS A 121 6.72 -1.20 -12.75
C LYS A 121 5.48 -1.83 -12.11
N TRP A 122 4.57 -2.30 -12.95
CA TRP A 122 3.45 -3.13 -12.53
C TRP A 122 3.84 -4.61 -12.47
N HIS A 123 3.38 -5.30 -11.44
CA HIS A 123 3.57 -6.71 -11.19
C HIS A 123 2.22 -7.41 -11.04
N ASN A 124 2.14 -8.65 -11.52
CA ASN A 124 1.00 -9.53 -11.27
C ASN A 124 1.22 -10.30 -9.97
N VAL A 125 0.25 -10.25 -9.07
CA VAL A 125 0.20 -11.05 -7.84
C VAL A 125 -0.89 -12.11 -8.01
N PRO A 126 -0.54 -13.38 -8.30
CA PRO A 126 -1.53 -14.42 -8.50
C PRO A 126 -2.25 -14.71 -7.18
N ILE A 127 -3.57 -14.81 -7.22
CA ILE A 127 -4.41 -15.25 -6.09
C ILE A 127 -5.15 -16.54 -6.42
N SER A 128 -4.60 -17.31 -7.36
CA SER A 128 -5.19 -18.55 -7.86
C SER A 128 -5.15 -19.72 -6.84
N TYR A 129 -4.43 -19.56 -5.74
CA TYR A 129 -4.41 -20.52 -4.64
C TYR A 129 -5.58 -20.32 -3.66
N LEU A 130 -6.32 -19.20 -3.76
CA LEU A 130 -7.49 -18.93 -2.93
C LEU A 130 -8.73 -19.69 -3.45
N PRO A 131 -9.70 -19.99 -2.56
CA PRO A 131 -11.00 -20.54 -2.93
C PRO A 131 -11.76 -19.69 -3.95
N ALA A 132 -12.69 -20.31 -4.69
CA ALA A 132 -13.40 -19.66 -5.79
C ALA A 132 -14.35 -18.55 -5.32
N GLU A 133 -14.89 -18.71 -4.10
CA GLU A 133 -15.76 -17.81 -3.38
C GLU A 133 -15.05 -16.56 -2.86
N VAL A 134 -13.72 -16.53 -2.82
CA VAL A 134 -12.98 -15.32 -2.42
C VAL A 134 -13.21 -14.22 -3.46
N GLY A 135 -13.72 -13.08 -3.00
CA GLY A 135 -14.04 -11.93 -3.82
C GLY A 135 -12.96 -10.85 -3.77
N PHE A 136 -13.40 -9.62 -3.57
CA PHE A 136 -12.51 -8.46 -3.65
C PHE A 136 -11.68 -8.32 -2.37
N PRO A 137 -10.40 -7.93 -2.49
CA PRO A 137 -9.64 -7.48 -1.34
C PRO A 137 -10.24 -6.19 -0.77
N VAL A 138 -10.20 -6.04 0.55
CA VAL A 138 -10.87 -4.95 1.28
C VAL A 138 -9.92 -4.18 2.19
N SER A 139 -8.81 -4.78 2.61
CA SER A 139 -7.79 -4.14 3.44
C SER A 139 -6.48 -4.92 3.35
N SER A 140 -5.37 -4.31 3.76
CA SER A 140 -4.13 -5.04 3.99
C SER A 140 -3.39 -4.49 5.22
N ALA A 141 -2.56 -5.32 5.85
CA ALA A 141 -1.65 -4.89 6.90
C ALA A 141 -0.47 -5.85 7.01
N GLY A 142 0.75 -5.31 7.09
CA GLY A 142 1.99 -6.05 7.34
C GLY A 142 2.09 -7.37 6.59
N GLY A 143 2.08 -7.36 5.26
CA GLY A 143 2.21 -8.57 4.43
C GLY A 143 0.96 -9.39 4.22
N LEU A 144 -0.15 -9.09 4.92
CA LEU A 144 -1.42 -9.79 4.76
C LEU A 144 -2.42 -8.96 3.98
N ILE A 145 -3.25 -9.62 3.18
CA ILE A 145 -4.39 -9.04 2.47
C ILE A 145 -5.67 -9.69 3.00
N CYS A 146 -6.65 -8.85 3.35
CA CYS A 146 -7.99 -9.25 3.72
C CYS A 146 -8.90 -9.19 2.49
N PHE A 147 -9.71 -10.22 2.28
CA PHE A 147 -10.69 -10.33 1.21
C PHE A 147 -12.07 -10.56 1.80
N ILE A 148 -13.10 -10.16 1.05
CA ILE A 148 -14.49 -10.50 1.34
C ILE A 148 -15.02 -11.43 0.25
N ASN A 149 -15.88 -12.39 0.60
CA ASN A 149 -16.48 -13.31 -0.36
C ASN A 149 -17.21 -12.60 -1.52
N LYS A 150 -17.25 -13.27 -2.68
CA LYS A 150 -18.14 -12.96 -3.79
C LYS A 150 -19.57 -13.20 -3.32
N LEU A 151 -20.45 -12.22 -3.44
CA LEU A 151 -21.86 -12.44 -3.16
C LEU A 151 -22.42 -13.39 -4.23
N GLN A 152 -23.00 -14.52 -3.83
CA GLN A 152 -24.09 -15.11 -4.61
C GLN A 152 -25.38 -14.60 -3.97
N ALA A 153 -26.04 -13.66 -4.65
CA ALA A 153 -27.30 -13.09 -4.22
C ALA A 153 -28.43 -14.12 -4.40
N HIS A 154 -28.46 -15.14 -3.54
CA HIS A 154 -29.61 -16.04 -3.43
C HIS A 154 -29.92 -16.27 -1.95
N MET A 155 -31.04 -15.69 -1.52
CA MET A 155 -31.81 -16.03 -0.32
C MET A 155 -31.16 -15.70 1.04
N GLY A 156 -31.40 -14.48 1.53
CA GLY A 156 -31.83 -14.22 2.91
C GLY A 156 -30.87 -14.43 4.10
N ASP A 157 -29.68 -15.03 3.95
CA ASP A 157 -28.67 -15.14 5.01
C ASP A 157 -27.36 -14.43 4.58
N GLU A 158 -27.45 -13.10 4.56
CA GLU A 158 -26.54 -12.15 3.91
C GLU A 158 -25.26 -11.83 4.70
N CYS A 159 -24.57 -12.83 5.26
CA CYS A 159 -23.30 -12.57 5.95
C CYS A 159 -22.12 -12.60 4.97
N GLY A 160 -21.40 -11.48 4.88
CA GLY A 160 -20.06 -11.50 4.29
C GLY A 160 -19.15 -12.44 5.10
N VAL A 161 -18.23 -13.11 4.42
CA VAL A 161 -17.15 -13.89 5.05
C VAL A 161 -15.83 -13.25 4.67
N LEU A 162 -14.93 -13.13 5.64
CA LEU A 162 -13.61 -12.56 5.42
C LEU A 162 -12.55 -13.65 5.32
N PHE A 163 -11.61 -13.45 4.41
CA PHE A 163 -10.43 -14.30 4.24
C PHE A 163 -9.18 -13.46 4.44
N VAL A 164 -8.19 -14.00 5.13
CA VAL A 164 -6.87 -13.36 5.26
C VAL A 164 -5.86 -14.22 4.53
N SER A 165 -4.94 -13.59 3.81
CA SER A 165 -3.93 -14.30 3.05
C SER A 165 -2.60 -13.58 2.99
N ASN A 166 -1.52 -14.36 3.00
CA ASN A 166 -0.20 -13.92 2.58
C ASN A 166 0.05 -14.41 1.14
N PRO A 167 0.06 -13.52 0.13
CA PRO A 167 0.25 -13.90 -1.26
C PRO A 167 1.66 -14.38 -1.61
N LEU A 168 2.67 -14.07 -0.78
CA LEU A 168 4.04 -14.50 -1.02
C LEU A 168 4.28 -15.95 -0.60
N THR A 169 3.66 -16.36 0.50
CA THR A 169 3.70 -17.74 1.00
C THR A 169 2.57 -18.60 0.44
N LYS A 170 1.56 -17.96 -0.18
CA LYS A 170 0.33 -18.59 -0.69
C LYS A 170 -0.49 -19.28 0.41
N THR A 171 -0.38 -18.79 1.64
CA THR A 171 -1.17 -19.25 2.78
C THR A 171 -2.39 -18.37 2.96
N TRP A 172 -3.48 -18.94 3.44
CA TRP A 172 -4.71 -18.22 3.70
C TRP A 172 -5.54 -18.92 4.78
N LYS A 173 -6.51 -18.18 5.33
CA LYS A 173 -7.46 -18.66 6.33
C LYS A 173 -8.78 -17.93 6.15
N GLU A 174 -9.87 -18.67 6.29
CA GLU A 174 -11.20 -18.11 6.46
C GLU A 174 -11.38 -17.66 7.92
N LEU A 175 -11.85 -16.44 8.13
CA LEU A 175 -12.21 -15.96 9.46
C LEU A 175 -13.60 -16.46 9.83
N PRO A 176 -13.88 -16.68 11.13
CA PRO A 176 -15.25 -16.90 11.58
C PRO A 176 -16.18 -15.79 11.07
N ARG A 177 -17.48 -16.08 10.98
CA ARG A 177 -18.46 -15.05 10.62
C ARG A 177 -18.49 -13.96 11.69
N PHE A 178 -18.52 -12.70 11.26
CA PHE A 178 -18.78 -11.59 12.17
C PHE A 178 -20.23 -11.67 12.68
N LEU A 179 -20.49 -11.02 13.82
CA LEU A 179 -21.70 -11.17 14.61
C LEU A 179 -22.91 -10.48 13.95
N CYS A 180 -22.70 -9.33 13.32
CA CYS A 180 -23.74 -8.64 12.57
C CYS A 180 -24.05 -9.36 11.26
N LYS A 181 -25.33 -9.61 10.98
CA LYS A 181 -25.73 -10.24 9.71
C LYS A 181 -25.70 -9.32 8.49
N GLN A 182 -25.29 -8.06 8.66
CA GLN A 182 -25.21 -7.10 7.57
C GLN A 182 -23.77 -7.00 7.06
N ARG A 183 -23.63 -6.84 5.75
CA ARG A 183 -22.32 -6.60 5.15
C ARG A 183 -21.70 -5.31 5.74
N PRO A 184 -20.45 -5.36 6.22
CA PRO A 184 -19.82 -4.18 6.78
C PRO A 184 -19.52 -3.14 5.70
N VAL A 185 -19.68 -1.87 6.07
CA VAL A 185 -19.36 -0.74 5.19
C VAL A 185 -17.86 -0.48 5.24
N LEU A 186 -17.26 -0.56 6.43
CA LEU A 186 -15.85 -0.35 6.68
C LEU A 186 -15.21 -1.69 7.04
N VAL A 187 -14.09 -2.02 6.41
CA VAL A 187 -13.23 -3.13 6.81
C VAL A 187 -11.80 -2.61 6.87
N SER A 188 -11.13 -2.78 8.00
CA SER A 188 -9.73 -2.39 8.18
C SER A 188 -8.98 -3.49 8.91
N MET A 189 -7.74 -3.72 8.50
CA MET A 189 -6.82 -4.63 9.16
C MET A 189 -5.69 -3.83 9.79
N ILE A 190 -5.27 -4.23 10.99
CA ILE A 190 -4.14 -3.63 11.70
C ILE A 190 -3.24 -4.78 12.17
N MET A 191 -1.92 -4.61 12.02
CA MET A 191 -0.93 -5.60 12.45
C MET A 191 -0.02 -5.05 13.55
N TRP A 192 0.18 -5.84 14.59
CA TRP A 192 1.19 -5.66 15.61
C TRP A 192 2.35 -6.61 15.33
N LYS A 193 3.60 -6.13 15.48
CA LYS A 193 4.80 -6.89 15.10
C LYS A 193 5.41 -7.74 16.23
N ARG A 194 5.05 -7.52 17.50
CA ARG A 194 5.71 -8.15 18.66
C ARG A 194 4.75 -8.38 19.86
N PRO A 195 4.25 -9.60 20.09
CA PRO A 195 4.24 -10.74 19.15
C PRO A 195 3.41 -10.40 17.90
N SER A 196 3.70 -11.09 16.78
CA SER A 196 2.96 -10.87 15.54
C SER A 196 1.51 -11.31 15.69
N HIS A 197 0.58 -10.38 15.60
CA HIS A 197 -0.85 -10.65 15.57
C HIS A 197 -1.56 -9.51 14.84
N TYR A 198 -2.76 -9.79 14.35
CA TYR A 198 -3.55 -8.80 13.63
C TYR A 198 -4.95 -8.72 14.20
N LYS A 199 -5.56 -7.55 14.02
CA LYS A 199 -6.99 -7.36 14.25
C LYS A 199 -7.66 -6.96 12.95
N VAL A 200 -8.88 -7.44 12.76
CA VAL A 200 -9.75 -6.98 11.67
C VAL A 200 -10.93 -6.26 12.29
N ILE A 201 -11.10 -5.00 11.93
CA ILE A 201 -12.18 -4.14 12.39
C ILE A 201 -13.19 -4.04 11.26
N VAL A 202 -14.43 -4.38 11.57
CA VAL A 202 -15.57 -4.17 10.67
C VAL A 202 -16.52 -3.20 11.31
N ALA A 203 -17.03 -2.24 10.53
CA ALA A 203 -18.03 -1.30 11.03
C ALA A 203 -19.13 -1.06 9.99
N GLY A 204 -20.35 -0.92 10.48
CA GLY A 204 -21.53 -0.57 9.71
C GLY A 204 -22.48 0.30 10.53
N VAL A 205 -23.73 0.39 10.09
CA VAL A 205 -24.76 1.18 10.77
C VAL A 205 -25.06 0.65 12.16
N LEU A 206 -25.06 -0.68 12.34
CA LEU A 206 -25.54 -1.33 13.55
C LEU A 206 -24.44 -1.66 14.57
N SER A 207 -23.23 -1.97 14.12
CA SER A 207 -22.15 -2.42 15.00
C SER A 207 -20.77 -2.03 14.49
N THR A 208 -19.83 -2.01 15.42
CA THR A 208 -18.40 -2.09 15.20
C THR A 208 -17.88 -3.32 15.90
N GLU A 209 -17.19 -4.18 15.17
CA GLU A 209 -16.71 -5.45 15.67
C GLU A 209 -15.23 -5.62 15.36
N ILE A 210 -14.55 -6.30 16.26
CA ILE A 210 -13.12 -6.55 16.17
C ILE A 210 -12.90 -8.06 16.24
N PHE A 211 -12.25 -8.60 15.21
CA PHE A 211 -11.63 -9.93 15.23
C PHE A 211 -10.22 -9.81 15.79
N ASP A 212 -9.88 -10.68 16.75
CA ASP A 212 -8.52 -10.81 17.27
C ASP A 212 -7.89 -12.13 16.78
N SER A 213 -6.77 -12.06 16.06
CA SER A 213 -6.13 -13.26 15.49
C SER A 213 -5.57 -14.21 16.55
N VAL A 214 -5.28 -13.74 17.76
CA VAL A 214 -4.77 -14.57 18.86
C VAL A 214 -5.90 -15.40 19.45
N GLN A 215 -7.06 -14.78 19.69
CA GLN A 215 -8.22 -15.45 20.28
C GLN A 215 -9.04 -16.20 19.21
N GLY A 216 -8.96 -15.77 17.96
CA GLY A 216 -9.72 -16.36 16.86
C GLY A 216 -11.22 -16.09 16.94
N VAL A 217 -11.65 -15.01 17.59
CA VAL A 217 -13.07 -14.68 17.80
C VAL A 217 -13.37 -13.22 17.47
N TRP A 218 -14.64 -12.95 17.14
CA TRP A 218 -15.19 -11.61 17.01
C TRP A 218 -15.73 -11.11 18.34
N ARG A 219 -15.57 -9.81 18.59
CA ARG A 219 -16.20 -9.11 19.69
C ARG A 219 -16.87 -7.83 19.21
N ASN A 220 -18.09 -7.58 19.68
CA ASN A 220 -18.77 -6.32 19.47
C ASN A 220 -18.22 -5.25 20.42
N THR A 221 -17.91 -4.08 19.89
CA THR A 221 -17.34 -2.93 20.61
C THR A 221 -18.30 -1.75 20.74
N GLY A 222 -19.52 -1.89 20.22
CA GLY A 222 -20.54 -0.85 20.23
C GLY A 222 -20.93 -0.41 18.83
N CYS A 223 -21.48 0.80 18.73
CA CYS A 223 -21.94 1.38 17.48
C CYS A 223 -21.35 2.78 17.25
N LEU A 224 -21.63 3.32 16.07
CA LEU A 224 -21.23 4.67 15.71
C LEU A 224 -21.94 5.70 16.59
N PRO A 225 -21.37 6.92 16.74
CA PRO A 225 -22.08 8.01 17.39
C PRO A 225 -23.44 8.24 16.73
N ARG A 226 -24.46 8.56 17.53
CA ARG A 226 -25.85 8.65 17.06
C ARG A 226 -25.98 9.50 15.79
N GLY A 227 -26.58 8.91 14.75
CA GLY A 227 -26.85 9.55 13.47
C GLY A 227 -25.65 9.69 12.54
N GLU A 228 -24.49 9.13 12.89
CA GLU A 228 -23.31 9.09 12.02
C GLU A 228 -23.23 7.79 11.23
N GLU A 229 -22.59 7.89 10.06
CA GLU A 229 -22.31 6.79 9.16
C GLU A 229 -20.82 6.79 8.81
N VAL A 230 -20.27 5.61 8.49
CA VAL A 230 -18.88 5.46 8.05
C VAL A 230 -18.79 5.36 6.54
N SER A 231 -17.64 5.74 5.99
CA SER A 231 -17.29 5.46 4.60
C SER A 231 -16.22 4.35 4.54
N ARG A 232 -16.06 3.78 3.34
CA ARG A 232 -15.01 2.78 3.04
C ARG A 232 -13.59 3.34 3.13
N ASN A 233 -13.45 4.65 2.96
CA ASN A 233 -12.15 5.30 2.92
C ASN A 233 -11.65 5.54 4.35
N VAL A 234 -10.58 4.81 4.73
CA VAL A 234 -10.05 4.77 6.09
C VAL A 234 -8.56 5.06 6.11
N ALA A 235 -8.15 5.85 7.10
CA ALA A 235 -6.75 6.12 7.41
C ALA A 235 -6.44 5.60 8.82
N TYR A 236 -5.46 4.70 8.97
CA TYR A 236 -4.96 4.31 10.28
C TYR A 236 -3.79 5.21 10.69
N CYS A 237 -3.89 5.89 11.83
CA CYS A 237 -2.83 6.77 12.33
C CYS A 237 -2.86 6.82 13.86
N ASN A 238 -1.69 6.83 14.51
CA ASN A 238 -1.57 7.01 15.97
C ASN A 238 -2.53 6.15 16.80
N GLY A 239 -2.69 4.87 16.46
CA GLY A 239 -3.54 3.94 17.22
C GLY A 239 -5.05 4.11 17.00
N SER A 240 -5.47 4.93 16.04
CA SER A 240 -6.88 5.14 15.72
C SER A 240 -7.16 4.94 14.22
N LEU A 241 -8.37 4.46 13.91
CA LEU A 241 -8.90 4.48 12.55
C LEU A 241 -9.69 5.76 12.34
N TYR A 242 -9.43 6.45 11.24
CA TYR A 242 -10.12 7.67 10.87
C TYR A 242 -10.89 7.46 9.58
N CYS A 243 -12.10 7.99 9.50
CA CYS A 243 -12.88 8.00 8.27
C CYS A 243 -13.72 9.27 8.19
N LEU A 244 -14.14 9.62 6.98
CA LEU A 244 -15.06 10.73 6.75
C LEU A 244 -16.49 10.20 6.67
N THR A 245 -17.44 10.94 7.24
CA THR A 245 -18.86 10.60 7.09
C THR A 245 -19.30 10.82 5.64
N PRO A 246 -20.13 9.93 5.06
CA PRO A 246 -20.51 9.96 3.64
C PRO A 246 -21.62 10.99 3.35
N ARG A 247 -21.49 12.22 3.87
CA ARG A 247 -22.50 13.29 3.70
C ARG A 247 -22.15 14.21 2.53
N TRP A 248 -23.16 14.75 1.86
CA TRP A 248 -22.95 15.71 0.76
C TRP A 248 -22.49 17.08 1.25
N TYR A 249 -22.91 17.45 2.47
CA TYR A 249 -22.51 18.66 3.18
C TYR A 249 -22.23 18.32 4.64
N ASN A 250 -21.43 19.14 5.31
CA ASN A 250 -21.07 18.95 6.73
C ASN A 250 -20.47 17.56 7.04
N CYS A 251 -19.62 17.04 6.15
CA CYS A 251 -18.81 15.86 6.44
C CYS A 251 -18.04 16.07 7.75
N VAL A 252 -17.94 15.03 8.57
CA VAL A 252 -17.21 15.04 9.85
C VAL A 252 -16.09 14.00 9.79
N LEU A 253 -14.99 14.28 10.47
CA LEU A 253 -13.93 13.31 10.72
C LEU A 253 -14.28 12.48 11.95
N LEU A 254 -14.50 11.19 11.77
CA LEU A 254 -14.67 10.23 12.86
C LEU A 254 -13.33 9.57 13.17
N ALA A 255 -13.14 9.23 14.44
CA ALA A 255 -12.02 8.43 14.92
C ALA A 255 -12.52 7.27 15.77
N PHE A 256 -12.07 6.07 15.49
CA PHE A 256 -12.22 4.91 16.35
C PHE A 256 -10.89 4.65 17.06
N SER A 257 -10.87 4.85 18.38
CA SER A 257 -9.70 4.51 19.21
C SER A 257 -9.61 3.00 19.32
N ILE A 258 -8.48 2.41 18.93
CA ILE A 258 -8.29 0.96 19.06
C ILE A 258 -8.03 0.55 20.51
N GLN A 259 -7.47 1.45 21.31
CA GLN A 259 -7.20 1.20 22.72
C GLN A 259 -8.47 1.25 23.56
N ASP A 260 -9.28 2.29 23.35
CA ASP A 260 -10.50 2.52 24.12
C ASP A 260 -11.73 1.86 23.50
N GLU A 261 -11.62 1.46 22.23
CA GLU A 261 -12.67 0.83 21.43
C GLU A 261 -13.93 1.69 21.33
N VAL A 262 -13.72 3.00 21.24
CA VAL A 262 -14.78 4.01 21.20
C VAL A 262 -14.64 4.90 19.98
N TRP A 263 -15.78 5.19 19.36
CA TRP A 263 -15.90 6.21 18.33
C TRP A 263 -16.03 7.62 18.90
N SER A 264 -15.34 8.58 18.28
CA SER A 264 -15.42 9.99 18.62
C SER A 264 -15.44 10.87 17.37
N LYS A 265 -16.03 12.06 17.50
CA LYS A 265 -15.98 13.11 16.47
C LYS A 265 -14.74 13.97 16.69
N VAL A 266 -13.87 14.05 15.68
CA VAL A 266 -12.66 14.86 15.74
C VAL A 266 -12.97 16.29 15.32
N LYS A 267 -12.76 17.24 16.23
CA LYS A 267 -12.93 18.67 15.94
C LYS A 267 -11.70 19.20 15.21
N THR A 268 -11.82 19.45 13.91
CA THR A 268 -10.72 19.99 13.07
C THR A 268 -11.07 21.29 12.34
N GLY A 269 -12.18 21.93 12.73
CA GLY A 269 -12.75 23.06 12.00
C GLY A 269 -13.36 22.61 10.65
N ARG A 270 -13.28 23.48 9.64
CA ARG A 270 -13.80 23.18 8.30
C ARG A 270 -12.84 22.23 7.57
N LEU A 271 -13.34 21.06 7.18
CA LEU A 271 -12.60 20.15 6.32
C LEU A 271 -12.30 20.80 4.96
N PRO A 272 -11.04 20.76 4.47
CA PRO A 272 -10.65 21.36 3.21
C PRO A 272 -11.21 20.59 2.01
N GLY A 273 -11.28 21.27 0.86
CA GLY A 273 -11.79 20.70 -0.40
C GLY A 273 -13.30 20.45 -0.40
N TYR A 274 -13.80 19.95 -1.53
CA TYR A 274 -15.21 19.61 -1.73
C TYR A 274 -15.57 18.26 -1.07
N CYS A 275 -16.71 18.20 -0.36
CA CYS A 275 -17.14 17.01 0.41
C CYS A 275 -17.07 15.72 -0.39
N GLN A 276 -17.62 15.74 -1.60
CA GLN A 276 -17.80 14.56 -2.46
C GLN A 276 -16.48 14.01 -3.04
N PHE A 277 -15.39 14.79 -3.01
CA PHE A 277 -14.15 14.46 -3.69
C PHE A 277 -12.98 14.29 -2.73
N ARG A 278 -13.24 14.06 -1.44
CA ARG A 278 -12.21 13.81 -0.44
C ARG A 278 -11.88 12.33 -0.36
N ASN A 279 -10.59 12.06 -0.38
CA ASN A 279 -10.03 10.80 0.08
C ASN A 279 -9.22 11.08 1.35
N LEU A 280 -9.30 10.16 2.31
CA LEU A 280 -8.57 10.22 3.58
C LEU A 280 -7.48 9.15 3.57
N VAL A 281 -6.23 9.55 3.80
CA VAL A 281 -5.10 8.61 3.75
C VAL A 281 -4.11 8.91 4.86
N THR A 282 -3.24 7.96 5.19
CA THR A 282 -2.14 8.17 6.16
C THR A 282 -0.82 8.31 5.42
N CYS A 283 -0.14 9.44 5.57
CA CYS A 283 1.16 9.69 4.95
C CYS A 283 2.11 10.32 5.97
N LYS A 284 3.33 9.79 6.12
CA LYS A 284 4.30 10.19 7.16
C LYS A 284 3.72 10.28 8.58
N GLY A 285 2.82 9.37 8.97
CA GLY A 285 2.18 9.43 10.30
C GLY A 285 1.27 10.65 10.52
N HIS A 286 0.81 11.26 9.44
CA HIS A 286 -0.21 12.32 9.46
C HIS A 286 -1.49 11.80 8.81
N ILE A 287 -2.62 12.32 9.28
CA ILE A 287 -3.90 12.20 8.57
C ILE A 287 -3.88 13.21 7.44
N VAL A 288 -4.19 12.74 6.24
CA VAL A 288 -4.13 13.53 5.02
C VAL A 288 -5.47 13.50 4.30
N ILE A 289 -5.96 14.67 3.92
CA ILE A 289 -7.06 14.78 2.96
C ILE A 289 -6.45 15.08 1.59
N VAL A 290 -6.84 14.30 0.60
CA VAL A 290 -6.59 14.57 -0.81
C VAL A 290 -7.93 14.89 -1.46
N GLY A 291 -8.03 16.03 -2.13
CA GLY A 291 -9.33 16.48 -2.61
C GLY A 291 -9.28 17.57 -3.66
N LYS A 292 -10.40 17.76 -4.36
CA LYS A 292 -10.58 18.89 -5.28
C LYS A 292 -10.75 20.19 -4.51
N SER A 293 -10.14 21.26 -5.00
CA SER A 293 -10.31 22.63 -4.50
C SER A 293 -10.21 23.62 -5.65
N VAL A 294 -11.01 24.68 -5.59
CA VAL A 294 -10.92 25.83 -6.50
C VAL A 294 -10.25 26.98 -5.77
N ARG A 295 -9.28 27.62 -6.42
CA ARG A 295 -8.67 28.88 -5.98
C ARG A 295 -8.56 29.82 -7.17
N HIS A 296 -9.04 31.06 -7.05
CA HIS A 296 -9.06 32.03 -8.15
C HIS A 296 -9.68 31.46 -9.44
N GLN A 297 -10.81 30.74 -9.33
CA GLN A 297 -11.51 30.07 -10.45
C GLN A 297 -10.75 28.91 -11.11
N VAL A 298 -9.61 28.50 -10.55
CA VAL A 298 -8.82 27.39 -11.06
C VAL A 298 -9.04 26.14 -10.20
N LEU A 299 -9.56 25.07 -10.82
CA LEU A 299 -9.77 23.77 -10.18
C LEU A 299 -8.47 22.97 -10.15
N SER A 300 -8.13 22.43 -8.98
CA SER A 300 -6.94 21.58 -8.79
C SER A 300 -7.22 20.48 -7.77
N VAL A 301 -6.40 19.42 -7.81
CA VAL A 301 -6.26 18.50 -6.68
C VAL A 301 -5.24 19.07 -5.70
N CYS A 302 -5.53 19.01 -4.41
CA CYS A 302 -4.59 19.41 -3.37
C CYS A 302 -4.54 18.37 -2.25
N VAL A 303 -3.48 18.48 -1.46
CA VAL A 303 -3.14 17.59 -0.35
C VAL A 303 -3.05 18.45 0.92
N TRP A 304 -3.84 18.12 1.93
CA TRP A 304 -3.87 18.81 3.22
C TRP A 304 -3.51 17.85 4.34
N LEU A 305 -2.58 18.26 5.20
CA LEU A 305 -2.19 17.52 6.40
C LEU A 305 -2.95 18.07 7.61
N LEU A 306 -3.39 17.18 8.50
CA LEU A 306 -3.87 17.58 9.80
C LEU A 306 -2.68 17.81 10.74
N GLU A 307 -2.58 19.01 11.30
CA GLU A 307 -1.56 19.34 12.29
C GLU A 307 -2.03 18.96 13.70
N TRP A 308 -1.36 17.99 14.33
CA TRP A 308 -1.76 17.47 15.63
C TRP A 308 -1.81 18.51 16.76
N LYS A 309 -0.89 19.46 16.77
CA LYS A 309 -0.81 20.48 17.83
C LYS A 309 -1.97 21.47 17.77
N THR A 310 -2.41 21.82 16.57
CA THR A 310 -3.41 22.88 16.35
C THR A 310 -4.78 22.32 15.98
N MET A 311 -4.84 21.04 15.60
CA MET A 311 -6.00 20.38 14.99
C MET A 311 -6.55 21.16 13.79
N LYS A 312 -5.66 21.79 13.02
CA LYS A 312 -5.99 22.53 11.79
C LYS A 312 -5.39 21.87 10.57
N TRP A 313 -6.03 22.10 9.43
CA TRP A 313 -5.57 21.61 8.13
C TRP A 313 -4.61 22.60 7.49
N ARG A 314 -3.46 22.10 7.04
CA ARG A 314 -2.46 22.85 6.26
C ARG A 314 -2.31 22.25 4.88
N GLU A 315 -2.37 23.09 3.84
CA GLU A 315 -2.06 22.65 2.47
C GLU A 315 -0.57 22.32 2.37
N ALA A 316 -0.26 21.08 2.01
CA ALA A 316 1.11 20.58 1.86
C ALA A 316 1.53 20.41 0.41
N GLY A 317 0.59 20.26 -0.51
CA GLY A 317 0.88 20.13 -1.93
C GLY A 317 -0.34 20.49 -2.78
N ARG A 318 -0.06 21.06 -3.95
CA ARG A 318 -1.06 21.36 -4.98
C ARG A 318 -0.57 20.82 -6.31
N MET A 319 -1.45 20.12 -7.00
CA MET A 319 -1.14 19.56 -8.32
C MET A 319 -0.85 20.69 -9.33
N PRO A 320 0.24 20.60 -10.11
CA PRO A 320 0.55 21.59 -11.14
C PRO A 320 -0.59 21.75 -12.14
N GLN A 321 -0.82 22.97 -12.64
CA GLN A 321 -2.03 23.27 -13.42
C GLN A 321 -2.20 22.38 -14.65
N ARG A 322 -1.14 22.22 -15.46
CA ARG A 322 -1.18 21.36 -16.66
C ARG A 322 -1.56 19.92 -16.33
N MET A 323 -1.14 19.44 -15.15
CA MET A 323 -1.46 18.09 -14.68
C MET A 323 -2.90 18.01 -14.18
N SER A 324 -3.37 19.03 -13.45
CA SER A 324 -4.77 19.16 -13.04
C SER A 324 -5.71 19.22 -14.23
N ASP A 325 -5.41 20.00 -15.26
CA ASP A 325 -6.23 20.12 -16.48
C ASP A 325 -6.36 18.77 -17.17
N HIS A 326 -5.29 17.98 -17.23
CA HIS A 326 -5.31 16.65 -17.81
C HIS A 326 -6.05 15.63 -16.91
N PHE A 327 -5.72 15.63 -15.61
CA PHE A 327 -6.28 14.69 -14.63
C PHE A 327 -7.73 14.98 -14.27
N LEU A 328 -8.25 16.18 -14.53
CA LEU A 328 -9.63 16.58 -14.25
C LEU A 328 -10.42 16.94 -15.51
N GLY A 329 -9.77 16.98 -16.69
CA GLY A 329 -10.39 17.43 -17.95
C GLY A 329 -11.46 16.51 -18.55
N ARG A 330 -11.67 15.32 -17.98
CA ARG A 330 -12.83 14.47 -18.31
C ARG A 330 -13.86 14.59 -17.20
N PRO A 331 -15.17 14.62 -17.52
CA PRO A 331 -16.24 14.60 -16.54
C PRO A 331 -16.29 13.22 -15.86
N SER A 332 -15.37 13.02 -14.94
CA SER A 332 -15.42 12.00 -13.91
C SER A 332 -15.35 12.72 -12.58
N GLU A 333 -16.35 12.44 -11.75
CA GLU A 333 -16.51 13.10 -10.47
C GLU A 333 -15.51 12.55 -9.44
N SER A 334 -15.19 11.27 -9.47
CA SER A 334 -14.45 10.60 -8.40
C SER A 334 -13.04 10.18 -8.80
N PHE A 335 -12.12 10.31 -7.85
CA PHE A 335 -10.79 9.68 -7.88
C PHE A 335 -10.57 8.99 -6.54
N TYR A 336 -9.68 8.00 -6.52
CA TYR A 336 -9.33 7.20 -5.36
C TYR A 336 -7.89 7.50 -4.95
N CYS A 337 -7.62 7.41 -3.65
CA CYS A 337 -6.27 7.57 -3.13
C CYS A 337 -5.89 6.43 -2.21
N CYS A 338 -4.67 5.96 -2.33
CA CYS A 338 -4.00 5.17 -1.32
C CYS A 338 -2.63 5.77 -1.05
N SER A 339 -2.05 5.48 0.11
CA SER A 339 -0.76 6.03 0.50
C SER A 339 0.06 5.01 1.26
N HIS A 340 1.38 5.18 1.20
CA HIS A 340 2.29 4.53 2.12
C HIS A 340 3.59 5.30 2.21
N GLY A 341 4.13 5.37 3.43
CA GLY A 341 5.31 6.16 3.72
C GLY A 341 5.04 7.62 3.31
N ASP A 342 5.81 8.07 2.33
CA ASP A 342 5.84 9.46 1.86
C ASP A 342 5.04 9.66 0.57
N LEU A 343 4.50 8.58 0.03
CA LEU A 343 3.91 8.54 -1.29
C LEU A 343 2.38 8.44 -1.20
N ILE A 344 1.70 9.24 -2.00
CA ILE A 344 0.25 9.19 -2.20
C ILE A 344 0.00 8.86 -3.66
N PHE A 345 -0.69 7.77 -3.92
CA PHE A 345 -1.07 7.34 -5.25
C PHE A 345 -2.53 7.66 -5.52
N LEU A 346 -2.80 8.29 -6.65
CA LEU A 346 -4.11 8.71 -7.10
C LEU A 346 -4.48 7.96 -8.37
N THR A 347 -5.72 7.49 -8.41
CA THR A 347 -6.29 6.81 -9.58
C THR A 347 -7.67 7.37 -9.85
N ARG A 348 -8.15 7.23 -11.08
CA ARG A 348 -9.45 7.75 -11.48
C ARG A 348 -10.14 6.73 -12.36
N ASP A 349 -11.46 6.66 -12.26
CA ASP A 349 -12.26 5.82 -13.15
C ASP A 349 -12.11 6.25 -14.60
N LYS A 350 -12.05 5.27 -15.50
CA LYS A 350 -11.91 5.45 -16.95
C LYS A 350 -10.66 6.25 -17.35
N CYS A 351 -9.59 6.17 -16.55
CA CYS A 351 -8.29 6.80 -16.74
C CYS A 351 -7.19 5.74 -16.62
N ASP A 352 -6.44 5.54 -17.71
CA ASP A 352 -5.29 4.62 -17.80
C ASP A 352 -3.99 5.20 -17.20
N MET A 353 -4.08 6.41 -16.64
CA MET A 353 -2.99 7.08 -15.96
C MET A 353 -3.31 7.30 -14.49
N GLY A 354 -2.36 6.94 -13.64
CA GLY A 354 -2.32 7.28 -12.22
C GLY A 354 -1.37 8.46 -11.97
N LEU A 355 -1.43 8.99 -10.76
CA LEU A 355 -0.54 10.04 -10.30
C LEU A 355 0.09 9.64 -8.98
N LEU A 356 1.39 9.91 -8.84
CA LEU A 356 2.12 9.70 -7.61
C LEU A 356 2.56 11.06 -7.09
N PHE A 357 2.16 11.38 -5.86
CA PHE A 357 2.64 12.54 -5.13
C PHE A 357 3.62 12.11 -4.05
N ASP A 358 4.83 12.63 -4.12
CA ASP A 358 5.87 12.48 -3.09
C ASP A 358 5.79 13.66 -2.13
N LEU A 359 5.34 13.41 -0.90
CA LEU A 359 5.21 14.42 0.14
C LEU A 359 6.58 14.91 0.64
N GLY A 360 7.60 14.06 0.62
CA GLY A 360 8.95 14.42 1.05
C GLY A 360 9.64 15.37 0.07
N GLN A 361 9.43 15.17 -1.23
CA GLN A 361 10.01 15.98 -2.30
C GLN A 361 9.04 17.06 -2.82
N ASN A 362 7.79 17.06 -2.38
CA ASN A 362 6.69 17.88 -2.90
C ASN A 362 6.60 17.82 -4.44
N MET A 363 6.64 16.61 -4.99
CA MET A 363 6.71 16.38 -6.43
C MET A 363 5.59 15.46 -6.91
N TRP A 364 5.02 15.80 -8.06
CA TRP A 364 4.02 15.00 -8.74
C TRP A 364 4.61 14.29 -9.96
N ARG A 365 4.28 13.01 -10.13
CA ARG A 365 4.73 12.21 -11.29
C ARG A 365 3.56 11.42 -11.87
N TRP A 366 3.55 11.29 -13.19
CA TRP A 366 2.61 10.40 -13.90
C TRP A 366 3.02 8.94 -13.75
N VAL A 367 2.02 8.07 -13.64
CA VAL A 367 2.18 6.62 -13.67
C VAL A 367 1.33 6.07 -14.81
N VAL A 368 1.99 5.58 -15.85
CA VAL A 368 1.35 5.01 -17.04
C VAL A 368 0.90 3.57 -16.82
N GLY A 369 -0.05 3.12 -17.65
CA GLY A 369 -0.55 1.73 -17.59
C GLY A 369 -1.32 1.42 -16.30
N CYS A 370 -1.91 2.45 -15.69
CA CYS A 370 -2.68 2.31 -14.47
C CYS A 370 -4.05 1.71 -14.80
N PRO A 371 -4.42 0.53 -14.26
CA PRO A 371 -5.74 -0.05 -14.52
C PRO A 371 -6.86 0.82 -13.91
N ASN A 372 -8.14 0.50 -14.06
CA ASN A 372 -9.24 1.45 -13.80
C ASN A 372 -9.93 1.32 -12.43
N LEU A 373 -9.21 1.31 -11.30
CA LEU A 373 -9.77 0.81 -10.04
C LEU A 373 -9.18 1.40 -8.75
N ASP A 374 -9.91 1.17 -7.65
CA ASP A 374 -9.53 1.46 -6.26
C ASP A 374 -8.35 0.56 -5.81
N GLY A 375 -7.65 0.96 -4.75
CA GLY A 375 -6.42 0.32 -4.30
C GLY A 375 -6.08 0.60 -2.85
N PHE A 376 -5.12 -0.14 -2.32
CA PHE A 376 -4.53 0.11 -1.00
C PHE A 376 -3.03 -0.14 -1.09
N SER A 377 -2.27 0.44 -0.16
CA SER A 377 -0.86 0.08 -0.04
C SER A 377 -0.73 -1.35 0.48
N PHE A 378 0.26 -2.09 -0.01
CA PHE A 378 0.63 -3.41 0.46
C PHE A 378 2.12 -3.45 0.73
N GLU A 379 2.50 -3.95 1.90
CA GLU A 379 3.88 -4.10 2.33
C GLU A 379 4.20 -5.60 2.30
N PRO A 380 4.84 -6.14 1.25
CA PRO A 380 5.03 -7.58 1.12
C PRO A 380 6.01 -8.10 2.19
N ARG A 381 5.59 -9.11 2.96
CA ARG A 381 6.40 -9.72 4.03
C ARG A 381 6.27 -11.24 4.01
N LEU A 382 7.41 -11.92 4.12
CA LEU A 382 7.44 -13.38 4.20
C LEU A 382 7.19 -13.89 5.62
N ASP A 383 7.55 -13.10 6.63
CA ASP A 383 7.42 -13.43 8.06
C ASP A 383 5.98 -13.40 8.57
N SER A 384 5.07 -12.77 7.83
CA SER A 384 3.68 -12.62 8.23
C SER A 384 2.90 -13.92 8.08
N GLN A 385 2.34 -14.38 9.19
CA GLN A 385 1.50 -15.58 9.26
C GLN A 385 0.02 -15.21 9.34
N VAL A 386 -0.81 -16.08 8.76
CA VAL A 386 -2.26 -15.93 8.67
C VAL A 386 -2.95 -16.62 9.85
#